data_AF-A0A967C300-F1
#
_entry.id   AF-A0A967C300-F1
#
_cell.length_a   1.000
_cell.length_b   1.000
_cell.length_c   1.000
_cell.angle_alpha   90.00
_cell.angle_beta   90.00
_cell.angle_gamma   90.00
#
_symmetry.space_group_name_H-M   'P 1'
#
loop_
_entity.id
_entity.type
_entity.pdbx_description
1 polymer ?
#
loop_
_entity_poly.entity_id
_entity_poly.type
_entity_poly.pdbx_seq_one_letter_code
_entity_poly.pdbx_strand_id
1 'polypeptide(L)'
;EAEAELEIEIEADDSQESTSSAVDDSSTTTTTSSSDDSVEDADDSLESEDSPSDQVAPTGGTFPVDEAGVVEIAVSDAGLELISATPNDGFEVSSISTEVDSVEVKFQSGSLEVEFEAELEDGMLYVKVSRDAVEDSSSDDHDSLESDDSTTHDSSSDDSSTEESEDTTPAVDMTKTFTVVTAGSVQISVSGGSLELLDTSLNAGWEIIEMRTETDQIEITFSNGSVEVEFEAEIDNGQLDISIEVNNDNDDEESGSSSSSNS
;
A
#
# COMPACT_ATOMS: atom_id res chain seq x y z
N GLU A 1 45.73 22.69 -30.00
CA GLU A 1 46.28 22.01 -28.82
C GLU A 1 45.19 22.00 -27.76
N ALA A 2 44.61 20.90 -27.30
CA ALA A 2 44.78 19.49 -27.60
C ALA A 2 43.40 18.81 -27.47
N GLU A 3 43.11 17.87 -28.35
CA GLU A 3 41.96 16.97 -28.30
C GLU A 3 42.30 15.83 -27.33
N ALA A 4 41.37 15.45 -26.45
CA ALA A 4 41.52 14.28 -25.59
C ALA A 4 40.40 13.29 -25.94
N GLU A 5 40.81 12.29 -26.70
CA GLU A 5 40.06 11.07 -27.02
C GLU A 5 40.07 10.16 -25.77
N LEU A 6 38.92 9.58 -25.41
CA LEU A 6 38.82 8.61 -24.32
C LEU A 6 38.47 7.26 -24.93
N GLU A 7 39.48 6.39 -25.01
CA GLU A 7 39.41 5.02 -25.51
C GLU A 7 38.60 4.13 -24.54
N ILE A 8 37.74 3.31 -25.13
CA ILE A 8 36.94 2.28 -24.48
C ILE A 8 37.81 1.00 -24.45
N GLU A 9 38.15 0.51 -23.26
CA GLU A 9 38.78 -0.79 -23.09
C GLU A 9 37.72 -1.82 -22.70
N ILE A 10 37.44 -2.75 -23.61
CA ILE A 10 36.53 -3.88 -23.43
C ILE A 10 37.42 -5.09 -23.17
N GLU A 11 37.53 -5.53 -21.92
CA GLU A 11 38.12 -6.83 -21.61
C GLU A 11 37.02 -7.88 -21.51
N ALA A 12 37.03 -8.79 -22.49
CA ALA A 12 36.33 -10.05 -22.45
C ALA A 12 37.29 -11.13 -21.94
N ASP A 13 36.90 -11.87 -20.90
CA ASP A 13 37.53 -13.13 -20.47
C ASP A 13 36.41 -13.99 -19.86
N ASP A 14 35.74 -14.82 -20.65
CA ASP A 14 36.08 -16.22 -20.95
C ASP A 14 35.96 -17.17 -19.74
N SER A 15 34.85 -17.92 -19.77
CA SER A 15 34.71 -19.29 -19.28
C SER A 15 34.79 -19.59 -17.77
N GLN A 16 33.80 -20.33 -17.28
CA GLN A 16 33.85 -21.80 -17.21
C GLN A 16 32.57 -22.33 -16.54
N GLU A 17 32.03 -23.40 -17.12
CA GLU A 17 31.12 -24.35 -16.47
C GLU A 17 31.57 -24.69 -15.04
N SER A 18 30.62 -24.86 -14.13
CA SER A 18 30.80 -25.80 -13.03
C SER A 18 29.53 -26.62 -12.83
N THR A 19 29.69 -27.88 -13.20
CA THR A 19 28.77 -28.99 -13.08
C THR A 19 28.49 -29.37 -11.62
N SER A 20 27.22 -29.65 -11.34
CA SER A 20 26.64 -30.72 -10.51
C SER A 20 27.47 -31.40 -9.40
N SER A 21 26.79 -31.61 -8.25
CA SER A 21 26.80 -32.77 -7.31
C SER A 21 26.96 -32.29 -5.86
N ALA A 22 26.30 -32.81 -4.81
CA ALA A 22 25.23 -33.78 -4.62
C ALA A 22 24.89 -33.79 -3.10
N VAL A 23 23.73 -34.40 -2.77
CA VAL A 23 23.29 -35.03 -1.50
C VAL A 23 23.11 -34.22 -0.22
N ASP A 24 21.85 -34.10 0.23
CA ASP A 24 21.33 -34.40 1.58
C ASP A 24 19.78 -34.36 1.46
N ASP A 25 19.04 -35.44 1.21
CA ASP A 25 18.70 -36.62 2.04
C ASP A 25 18.41 -36.32 3.53
N SER A 26 17.21 -35.81 3.80
CA SER A 26 16.47 -36.19 5.02
C SER A 26 14.96 -36.10 4.79
N SER A 27 14.43 -37.25 4.37
CA SER A 27 13.00 -37.57 4.47
C SER A 27 12.68 -37.95 5.92
N THR A 28 11.71 -37.28 6.55
CA THR A 28 10.95 -37.90 7.64
C THR A 28 9.47 -37.68 7.41
N THR A 29 8.89 -38.67 6.74
CA THR A 29 7.47 -38.96 6.69
C THR A 29 7.05 -39.52 8.06
N THR A 30 6.23 -38.79 8.81
CA THR A 30 5.49 -39.40 9.93
C THR A 30 4.09 -39.72 9.43
N THR A 31 3.96 -40.94 8.92
CA THR A 31 2.68 -41.58 8.66
C THR A 31 2.21 -42.22 9.96
N THR A 32 1.13 -41.68 10.54
CA THR A 32 0.34 -42.38 11.55
C THR A 32 -1.09 -42.43 11.07
N SER A 33 -1.40 -43.48 10.31
CA SER A 33 -2.78 -43.94 10.16
C SER A 33 -3.11 -44.85 11.35
N SER A 34 -4.25 -44.63 12.00
CA SER A 34 -5.33 -45.63 12.14
C SER A 34 -6.37 -45.22 13.20
N SER A 35 -7.63 -45.55 12.85
CA SER A 35 -8.84 -45.68 13.68
C SER A 35 -9.60 -44.37 13.93
N ASP A 36 -10.72 -44.10 13.24
CA ASP A 36 -12.02 -44.81 13.28
C ASP A 36 -12.51 -44.99 14.72
N ASP A 37 -13.22 -43.98 15.24
CA ASP A 37 -14.29 -44.16 16.21
C ASP A 37 -15.36 -43.11 15.91
N SER A 38 -16.56 -43.60 15.64
CA SER A 38 -17.75 -42.81 15.41
C SER A 38 -18.35 -42.40 16.74
N VAL A 39 -18.49 -41.11 17.01
CA VAL A 39 -19.55 -40.60 17.89
C VAL A 39 -20.14 -39.32 17.31
N GLU A 40 -21.43 -39.41 17.06
CA GLU A 40 -22.33 -38.28 16.86
C GLU A 40 -22.37 -37.48 18.16
N ASP A 41 -22.01 -36.19 18.12
CA ASP A 41 -22.58 -35.21 19.03
C ASP A 41 -22.62 -33.86 18.31
N ALA A 42 -23.80 -33.25 18.37
CA ALA A 42 -24.14 -32.00 17.74
C ALA A 42 -23.92 -30.89 18.75
N ASP A 43 -23.02 -29.97 18.45
CA ASP A 43 -22.93 -28.61 18.99
C ASP A 43 -21.96 -27.89 18.04
N ASP A 44 -22.42 -27.23 16.99
CA ASP A 44 -22.95 -25.86 17.03
C ASP A 44 -22.18 -24.97 18.02
N SER A 45 -20.89 -24.78 17.74
CA SER A 45 -20.13 -23.65 18.24
C SER A 45 -19.30 -23.10 17.10
N LEU A 46 -19.97 -22.35 16.24
CA LEU A 46 -19.35 -21.37 15.35
C LEU A 46 -18.81 -20.22 16.24
N GLU A 47 -17.72 -20.47 16.95
CA GLU A 47 -16.88 -19.39 17.47
C GLU A 47 -15.90 -19.03 16.36
N SER A 48 -16.40 -18.30 15.37
CA SER A 48 -15.57 -17.42 14.54
C SER A 48 -15.24 -16.19 15.38
N GLU A 49 -14.44 -16.38 16.43
CA GLU A 49 -13.88 -15.31 17.26
C GLU A 49 -12.38 -15.28 17.02
N ASP A 50 -11.93 -14.54 16.01
CA ASP A 50 -10.68 -13.79 16.07
C ASP A 50 -10.74 -12.73 14.97
N SER A 51 -11.61 -11.73 15.16
CA SER A 51 -11.41 -10.45 14.48
C SER A 51 -10.10 -9.88 15.01
N PRO A 52 -9.15 -9.48 14.15
CA PRO A 52 -7.89 -8.88 14.60
C PRO A 52 -8.20 -7.73 15.55
N SER A 53 -7.79 -7.95 16.79
CA SER A 53 -8.07 -7.10 17.93
C SER A 53 -7.42 -5.73 17.74
N ASP A 54 -8.13 -4.70 18.18
CA ASP A 54 -7.57 -3.41 18.57
C ASP A 54 -6.29 -3.64 19.40
N GLN A 55 -5.12 -3.42 18.78
CA GLN A 55 -3.82 -3.73 19.36
C GLN A 55 -3.13 -2.44 19.79
N VAL A 56 -2.77 -2.38 21.08
CA VAL A 56 -2.06 -1.23 21.67
C VAL A 56 -0.59 -1.57 21.96
N ALA A 57 0.36 -0.89 21.31
CA ALA A 57 1.80 -1.10 21.48
C ALA A 57 2.61 0.21 21.47
N PRO A 58 3.61 0.42 22.34
CA PRO A 58 4.35 1.68 22.40
C PRO A 58 5.55 1.78 21.43
N THR A 59 5.89 0.72 20.68
CA THR A 59 7.18 0.63 19.95
C THR A 59 7.07 0.11 18.51
N GLY A 60 5.87 0.04 17.93
CA GLY A 60 5.66 -0.63 16.66
C GLY A 60 5.75 -2.15 16.76
N GLY A 61 5.73 -2.83 15.60
CA GLY A 61 5.73 -4.28 15.54
C GLY A 61 5.33 -4.84 14.17
N THR A 62 5.17 -6.16 14.14
CA THR A 62 4.66 -6.91 12.99
C THR A 62 3.23 -7.33 13.27
N PHE A 63 2.31 -6.96 12.38
CA PHE A 63 0.88 -7.12 12.52
C PHE A 63 0.35 -8.03 11.40
N PRO A 64 -0.26 -9.19 11.74
CA PRO A 64 -0.96 -10.00 10.75
C PRO A 64 -2.25 -9.29 10.32
N VAL A 65 -2.46 -9.17 9.01
CA VAL A 65 -3.65 -8.57 8.40
C VAL A 65 -4.50 -9.72 7.85
N ASP A 66 -5.06 -10.49 8.77
CA ASP A 66 -5.92 -11.63 8.45
C ASP A 66 -5.29 -12.62 7.43
N GLU A 67 -6.05 -12.97 6.39
CA GLU A 67 -5.60 -13.77 5.25
C GLU A 67 -4.85 -12.94 4.21
N ALA A 68 -4.92 -11.60 4.30
CA ALA A 68 -4.41 -10.69 3.29
C ALA A 68 -2.88 -10.54 3.31
N GLY A 69 -2.27 -10.51 4.49
CA GLY A 69 -0.82 -10.33 4.57
C GLY A 69 -0.27 -10.05 5.96
N VAL A 70 0.91 -9.43 5.96
CA VAL A 70 1.63 -8.99 7.16
C VAL A 70 2.17 -7.57 6.93
N VAL A 71 1.93 -6.68 7.90
CA VAL A 71 2.44 -5.31 7.92
C VAL A 71 3.44 -5.15 9.06
N GLU A 72 4.58 -4.51 8.80
CA GLU A 72 5.57 -4.16 9.82
C GLU A 72 5.72 -2.64 9.89
N ILE A 73 5.54 -2.08 11.08
CA ILE A 73 5.70 -0.64 11.35
C ILE A 73 6.64 -0.39 12.52
N ALA A 74 7.26 0.78 12.53
CA ALA A 74 8.07 1.28 13.64
C ALA A 74 7.54 2.62 14.13
N VAL A 75 7.71 2.89 15.43
CA VAL A 75 7.48 4.21 16.02
C VAL A 75 8.85 4.84 16.27
N SER A 76 9.09 6.03 15.72
CA SER A 76 10.33 6.79 15.92
C SER A 76 10.05 8.20 16.47
N ASP A 77 11.11 8.96 16.79
CA ASP A 77 10.98 10.36 17.19
C ASP A 77 10.35 11.25 16.08
N ALA A 78 10.29 10.74 14.84
CA ALA A 78 9.72 11.42 13.69
C ALA A 78 8.29 10.95 13.35
N GLY A 79 7.69 10.04 14.12
CA GLY A 79 6.34 9.53 13.88
C GLY A 79 6.27 8.03 13.59
N LEU A 80 5.19 7.62 12.92
CA LEU A 80 5.00 6.27 12.41
C LEU A 80 5.76 6.05 11.10
N GLU A 81 6.33 4.86 10.95
CA GLU A 81 7.07 4.48 9.75
C GLU A 81 6.67 3.08 9.29
N LEU A 82 6.24 2.95 8.04
CA LEU A 82 6.05 1.66 7.39
C LEU A 82 7.41 1.04 7.04
N ILE A 83 7.70 -0.13 7.58
CA ILE A 83 8.91 -0.91 7.31
C ILE A 83 8.68 -1.86 6.14
N SER A 84 7.55 -2.57 6.14
CA SER A 84 7.16 -3.45 5.04
C SER A 84 5.66 -3.77 5.03
N ALA A 85 5.14 -4.05 3.83
CA ALA A 85 3.83 -4.65 3.62
C ALA A 85 4.01 -5.87 2.70
N THR A 86 3.75 -7.07 3.25
CA THR A 86 3.94 -8.34 2.53
C THR A 86 2.57 -9.01 2.33
N PRO A 87 2.02 -9.02 1.10
CA PRO A 87 0.77 -9.72 0.83
C PRO A 87 0.97 -11.25 0.83
N ASN A 88 -0.07 -11.98 1.25
CA ASN A 88 -0.16 -13.43 1.12
C ASN A 88 -0.59 -13.84 -0.30
N ASP A 89 -0.47 -15.12 -0.62
CA ASP A 89 -0.86 -15.66 -1.93
C ASP A 89 -2.33 -15.35 -2.26
N GLY A 90 -2.57 -14.79 -3.45
CA GLY A 90 -3.89 -14.37 -3.91
C GLY A 90 -4.26 -12.93 -3.55
N PHE A 91 -3.48 -12.25 -2.70
CA PHE A 91 -3.63 -10.83 -2.41
C PHE A 91 -2.53 -10.00 -3.07
N GLU A 92 -2.85 -8.76 -3.39
CA GLU A 92 -1.93 -7.73 -3.83
C GLU A 92 -2.11 -6.47 -2.97
N VAL A 93 -1.06 -5.65 -2.85
CA VAL A 93 -1.19 -4.34 -2.20
C VAL A 93 -1.77 -3.37 -3.22
N SER A 94 -2.91 -2.77 -2.92
CA SER A 94 -3.61 -1.82 -3.79
C SER A 94 -3.24 -0.37 -3.47
N SER A 95 -3.08 -0.04 -2.18
CA SER A 95 -2.70 1.31 -1.77
C SER A 95 -1.87 1.28 -0.48
N ILE A 96 -0.97 2.25 -0.34
CA ILE A 96 -0.25 2.56 0.89
C ILE A 96 -0.33 4.07 1.10
N SER A 97 -0.75 4.50 2.28
CA SER A 97 -0.65 5.88 2.73
C SER A 97 0.14 5.96 4.04
N THR A 98 1.04 6.93 4.15
CA THR A 98 1.77 7.16 5.40
C THR A 98 1.86 8.63 5.75
N GLU A 99 1.40 8.95 6.95
CA GLU A 99 1.47 10.25 7.61
C GLU A 99 2.39 10.16 8.83
N VAL A 100 2.61 11.29 9.50
CA VAL A 100 3.45 11.32 10.72
C VAL A 100 2.85 10.47 11.85
N ASP A 101 1.52 10.41 11.94
CA ASP A 101 0.80 9.72 13.00
C ASP A 101 -0.10 8.60 12.48
N SER A 102 -0.15 8.36 11.17
CA SER A 102 -0.99 7.32 10.57
C SER A 102 -0.23 6.48 9.52
N VAL A 103 -0.57 5.19 9.44
CA VAL A 103 -0.16 4.29 8.36
C VAL A 103 -1.38 3.50 7.92
N GLU A 104 -1.71 3.58 6.64
CA GLU A 104 -2.76 2.81 6.01
C GLU A 104 -2.17 1.89 4.92
N VAL A 105 -2.61 0.63 4.89
CA VAL A 105 -2.24 -0.34 3.86
C VAL A 105 -3.48 -1.09 3.41
N LYS A 106 -3.83 -0.98 2.13
CA LYS A 106 -4.94 -1.71 1.51
C LYS A 106 -4.43 -2.91 0.73
N PHE A 107 -5.01 -4.08 1.01
CA PHE A 107 -4.79 -5.32 0.30
C PHE A 107 -6.05 -5.68 -0.50
N GLN A 108 -5.88 -6.13 -1.73
CA GLN A 108 -6.96 -6.52 -2.62
C GLN A 108 -6.81 -7.96 -3.11
N SER A 109 -7.92 -8.68 -3.21
CA SER A 109 -8.00 -10.00 -3.85
C SER A 109 -9.33 -10.10 -4.61
N GLY A 110 -9.33 -9.73 -5.89
CA GLY A 110 -10.57 -9.66 -6.68
C GLY A 110 -11.53 -8.63 -6.09
N SER A 111 -12.71 -9.09 -5.62
CA SER A 111 -13.72 -8.20 -5.03
C SER A 111 -13.60 -8.03 -3.50
N LEU A 112 -12.53 -8.53 -2.89
CA LEU A 112 -12.30 -8.41 -1.45
C LEU A 112 -11.18 -7.39 -1.21
N GLU A 113 -11.47 -6.40 -0.37
CA GLU A 113 -10.50 -5.45 0.16
C GLU A 113 -10.31 -5.70 1.67
N VAL A 114 -9.05 -5.68 2.11
CA VAL A 114 -8.67 -5.73 3.52
C VAL A 114 -7.76 -4.56 3.80
N GLU A 115 -8.16 -3.71 4.74
CA GLU A 115 -7.45 -2.51 5.12
C GLU A 115 -6.79 -2.71 6.48
N PHE A 116 -5.52 -2.33 6.57
CA PHE A 116 -4.78 -2.15 7.81
C PHE A 116 -4.62 -0.66 8.05
N GLU A 117 -4.98 -0.21 9.25
CA GLU A 117 -4.89 1.17 9.71
C GLU A 117 -4.14 1.18 11.04
N ALA A 118 -3.14 2.05 11.18
CA ALA A 118 -2.37 2.23 12.40
C ALA A 118 -2.21 3.71 12.72
N GLU A 119 -2.70 4.15 13.86
CA GLU A 119 -2.70 5.55 14.31
C GLU A 119 -1.89 5.71 15.61
N LEU A 120 -1.13 6.80 15.75
CA LEU A 120 -0.33 7.11 16.92
C LEU A 120 -0.93 8.30 17.68
N GLU A 121 -1.76 8.00 18.68
CA GLU A 121 -2.39 9.02 19.52
C GLU A 121 -1.88 8.93 20.96
N ASP A 122 -1.46 10.06 21.54
CA ASP A 122 -0.93 10.15 22.91
C ASP A 122 0.23 9.18 23.22
N GLY A 123 1.05 8.86 22.20
CA GLY A 123 2.16 7.91 22.30
C GLY A 123 1.70 6.45 22.44
N MET A 124 0.43 6.17 22.16
CA MET A 124 -0.13 4.83 22.06
C MET A 124 -0.46 4.56 20.60
N LEU A 125 0.07 3.46 20.07
CA LEU A 125 -0.32 2.96 18.76
C LEU A 125 -1.68 2.29 18.88
N TYR A 126 -2.62 2.65 18.02
CA TYR A 126 -3.88 1.96 17.79
C TYR A 126 -3.80 1.28 16.44
N VAL A 127 -4.17 0.01 16.39
CA VAL A 127 -4.16 -0.76 15.14
C VAL A 127 -5.53 -1.35 14.91
N LYS A 128 -6.05 -1.13 13.71
CA LYS A 128 -7.34 -1.61 13.25
C LYS A 128 -7.17 -2.32 11.92
N VAL A 129 -7.92 -3.41 11.74
CA VAL A 129 -7.99 -4.13 10.47
C VAL A 129 -9.46 -4.26 10.10
N SER A 130 -9.80 -3.74 8.93
CA SER A 130 -11.14 -3.71 8.38
C SER A 130 -11.21 -4.58 7.13
N ARG A 131 -12.37 -5.16 6.86
CA ARG A 131 -12.61 -5.94 5.63
C ARG A 131 -13.83 -5.36 4.94
N ASP A 132 -13.70 -5.05 3.66
CA ASP A 132 -14.79 -4.58 2.83
C ASP A 132 -14.86 -5.42 1.55
N ALA A 133 -16.07 -5.72 1.10
CA ALA A 133 -16.26 -6.32 -0.22
C ALA A 133 -16.57 -5.17 -1.16
N VAL A 134 -15.76 -4.99 -2.21
CA VAL A 134 -16.05 -3.98 -3.24
C VAL A 134 -17.30 -4.42 -4.00
N GLU A 135 -18.46 -4.08 -3.46
CA GLU A 135 -19.72 -4.28 -4.14
C GLU A 135 -19.79 -3.24 -5.25
N ASP A 136 -19.60 -3.70 -6.48
CA ASP A 136 -19.79 -2.95 -7.72
C ASP A 136 -21.08 -2.14 -7.59
N SER A 137 -20.92 -0.84 -7.37
CA SER A 137 -22.04 0.09 -7.19
C SER A 137 -22.65 0.40 -8.56
N SER A 138 -23.14 -0.62 -9.24
CA SER A 138 -23.97 -0.45 -10.43
C SER A 138 -25.37 0.01 -10.01
N SER A 139 -25.54 1.34 -9.96
CA SER A 139 -26.75 2.10 -10.31
C SER A 139 -28.09 1.68 -9.69
N ASP A 140 -28.63 2.53 -8.82
CA ASP A 140 -30.08 2.77 -8.78
C ASP A 140 -30.38 4.26 -8.94
N ASP A 141 -30.62 4.63 -10.20
CA ASP A 141 -31.38 5.79 -10.62
C ASP A 141 -32.67 5.92 -9.81
N HIS A 142 -32.73 6.92 -8.93
CA HIS A 142 -34.00 7.48 -8.49
C HIS A 142 -34.10 8.95 -8.90
N ASP A 143 -34.36 9.13 -10.20
CA ASP A 143 -35.13 10.27 -10.70
C ASP A 143 -36.50 10.27 -10.03
N SER A 144 -36.79 11.28 -9.21
CA SER A 144 -38.11 11.93 -9.19
C SER A 144 -38.23 13.10 -8.19
N LEU A 145 -38.21 14.30 -8.78
CA LEU A 145 -39.16 15.41 -8.59
C LEU A 145 -39.05 16.34 -7.36
N GLU A 146 -38.65 17.58 -7.68
CA GLU A 146 -39.19 18.87 -7.26
C GLU A 146 -40.12 18.91 -6.02
N SER A 147 -39.68 19.63 -4.98
CA SER A 147 -40.56 20.47 -4.16
C SER A 147 -39.79 21.60 -3.48
N ASP A 148 -40.10 22.81 -3.94
CA ASP A 148 -39.92 24.11 -3.29
C ASP A 148 -40.52 24.09 -1.86
N ASP A 149 -39.75 24.47 -0.84
CA ASP A 149 -40.27 25.33 0.23
C ASP A 149 -39.12 26.01 0.99
N SER A 150 -39.18 27.34 0.97
CA SER A 150 -38.29 28.24 1.67
C SER A 150 -38.70 28.36 3.14
N THR A 151 -37.84 28.00 4.09
CA THR A 151 -37.89 28.63 5.42
C THR A 151 -36.51 28.98 5.96
N THR A 152 -36.32 30.28 6.14
CA THR A 152 -35.26 30.92 6.92
C THR A 152 -35.36 30.47 8.39
N HIS A 153 -34.29 29.92 8.94
CA HIS A 153 -34.12 29.84 10.38
C HIS A 153 -32.73 30.33 10.78
N ASP A 154 -32.72 31.55 11.33
CA ASP A 154 -31.62 32.16 12.06
C ASP A 154 -31.51 31.46 13.41
N SER A 155 -30.39 30.80 13.67
CA SER A 155 -30.00 30.38 15.01
C SER A 155 -28.50 30.34 15.10
N SER A 156 -27.97 31.44 15.65
CA SER A 156 -26.61 31.59 16.12
C SER A 156 -26.29 30.49 17.13
N SER A 157 -25.23 29.73 16.92
CA SER A 157 -24.69 28.80 17.92
C SER A 157 -23.18 28.80 17.84
N ASP A 158 -22.61 29.56 18.78
CA ASP A 158 -21.37 29.30 19.53
C ASP A 158 -20.30 28.45 18.83
N ASP A 159 -19.47 29.13 18.05
CA ASP A 159 -18.18 28.63 17.59
C ASP A 159 -17.20 28.70 18.78
N SER A 160 -17.22 27.65 19.61
CA SER A 160 -16.12 27.39 20.52
C SER A 160 -14.99 26.80 19.69
N SER A 161 -14.13 27.69 19.21
CA SER A 161 -12.85 27.39 18.60
C SER A 161 -12.04 26.55 19.59
N THR A 162 -12.04 25.23 19.39
CA THR A 162 -11.00 24.37 19.91
C THR A 162 -9.92 24.46 18.85
N GLU A 163 -8.98 25.39 19.05
CA GLU A 163 -7.71 25.35 18.34
C GLU A 163 -7.02 24.07 18.79
N GLU A 164 -7.28 23.00 18.03
CA GLU A 164 -6.42 21.83 17.99
C GLU A 164 -5.03 22.40 17.72
N SER A 165 -4.17 22.28 18.73
CA SER A 165 -2.80 22.72 18.59
C SER A 165 -2.18 21.72 17.64
N GLU A 166 -2.18 22.05 16.35
CA GLU A 166 -1.41 21.33 15.34
C GLU A 166 0.03 21.30 15.87
N ASP A 167 0.43 20.14 16.41
CA ASP A 167 1.79 19.83 16.80
C ASP A 167 2.58 19.67 15.49
N THR A 168 2.73 20.81 14.81
CA THR A 168 3.41 20.93 13.52
C THR A 168 4.88 20.68 13.76
N THR A 169 5.26 19.40 13.70
CA THR A 169 6.66 19.03 13.70
C THR A 169 7.24 19.60 12.41
N PRO A 170 8.14 20.59 12.47
CA PRO A 170 8.65 21.24 11.26
C PRO A 170 9.34 20.19 10.39
N ALA A 171 9.08 20.18 9.09
CA ALA A 171 9.84 19.43 8.09
C ALA A 171 11.35 19.57 8.34
N VAL A 172 11.92 18.58 9.04
CA VAL A 172 13.33 18.52 9.36
C VAL A 172 14.11 18.23 8.08
N ASP A 173 15.31 18.78 7.94
CA ASP A 173 16.18 18.40 6.84
C ASP A 173 16.47 16.89 6.94
N MET A 174 15.88 16.10 6.04
CA MET A 174 15.98 14.65 6.07
C MET A 174 16.06 14.06 4.67
N THR A 175 16.67 12.89 4.56
CA THR A 175 16.70 12.08 3.35
C THR A 175 16.04 10.75 3.65
N LYS A 176 15.05 10.35 2.86
CA LYS A 176 14.28 9.11 3.07
C LYS A 176 14.19 8.34 1.76
N THR A 177 14.25 7.01 1.86
CA THR A 177 14.07 6.09 0.75
C THR A 177 12.78 5.32 0.97
N PHE A 178 11.91 5.34 -0.03
CA PHE A 178 10.62 4.67 -0.06
C PHE A 178 10.69 3.47 -0.99
N THR A 179 10.17 2.33 -0.55
CA THR A 179 10.01 1.16 -1.41
C THR A 179 8.65 1.26 -2.08
N VAL A 180 8.65 1.34 -3.42
CA VAL A 180 7.43 1.46 -4.22
C VAL A 180 7.01 0.06 -4.66
N VAL A 181 6.42 -0.68 -3.72
CA VAL A 181 5.88 -2.04 -3.88
C VAL A 181 6.83 -2.92 -4.74
N THR A 182 6.42 -3.30 -5.96
CA THR A 182 7.22 -4.10 -6.88
C THR A 182 7.95 -3.26 -7.93
N ALA A 183 7.65 -1.97 -8.05
CA ALA A 183 8.20 -1.07 -9.06
C ALA A 183 9.66 -0.69 -8.79
N GLY A 184 10.05 -0.55 -7.52
CA GLY A 184 11.42 -0.21 -7.16
C GLY A 184 11.52 0.60 -5.88
N SER A 185 12.38 1.61 -5.88
CA SER A 185 12.53 2.55 -4.76
C SER A 185 12.78 3.98 -5.23
N VAL A 186 12.31 4.92 -4.42
CA VAL A 186 12.45 6.37 -4.64
C VAL A 186 13.16 6.97 -3.44
N GLN A 187 14.19 7.78 -3.68
CA GLN A 187 14.88 8.51 -2.63
C GLN A 187 14.61 10.01 -2.78
N ILE A 188 14.08 10.62 -1.72
CA ILE A 188 13.81 12.07 -1.67
C ILE A 188 14.57 12.73 -0.53
N SER A 189 14.78 14.03 -0.66
CA SER A 189 15.24 14.91 0.41
C SER A 189 14.16 15.94 0.71
N VAL A 190 13.90 16.16 1.99
CA VAL A 190 13.11 17.28 2.49
C VAL A 190 14.08 18.30 3.06
N SER A 191 14.01 19.56 2.63
CA SER A 191 14.89 20.61 3.14
C SER A 191 14.21 21.97 3.10
N GLY A 192 14.06 22.61 4.26
CA GLY A 192 13.45 23.94 4.37
C GLY A 192 12.02 24.04 3.81
N GLY A 193 11.23 22.96 3.92
CA GLY A 193 9.89 22.88 3.35
C GLY A 193 9.87 22.71 1.83
N SER A 194 10.92 22.12 1.26
CA SER A 194 10.98 21.77 -0.15
C SER A 194 11.38 20.31 -0.35
N LEU A 195 10.79 19.66 -1.35
CA LEU A 195 11.09 18.31 -1.79
C LEU A 195 12.11 18.33 -2.94
N GLU A 196 13.06 17.41 -2.88
CA GLU A 196 14.02 17.14 -3.96
C GLU A 196 14.10 15.63 -4.22
N LEU A 197 13.90 15.22 -5.47
CA LEU A 197 14.13 13.85 -5.90
C LEU A 197 15.63 13.60 -6.06
N LEU A 198 16.18 12.66 -5.29
CA LEU A 198 17.62 12.34 -5.31
C LEU A 198 17.94 11.18 -6.25
N ASP A 199 17.18 10.09 -6.16
CA ASP A 199 17.43 8.86 -6.92
C ASP A 199 16.14 8.06 -7.14
N THR A 200 16.10 7.33 -8.25
CA THR A 200 15.07 6.33 -8.53
C THR A 200 15.73 5.05 -9.01
N SER A 201 15.41 3.94 -8.34
CA SER A 201 15.91 2.61 -8.68
C SER A 201 14.76 1.71 -9.07
N LEU A 202 14.72 1.31 -10.34
CA LEU A 202 13.65 0.48 -10.90
C LEU A 202 13.97 -1.01 -10.81
N ASN A 203 12.98 -1.80 -10.45
CA ASN A 203 13.04 -3.25 -10.58
C ASN A 203 12.91 -3.68 -12.05
N ALA A 204 13.39 -4.88 -12.36
CA ALA A 204 13.42 -5.37 -13.74
C ALA A 204 12.00 -5.44 -14.35
N GLY A 205 11.85 -4.84 -15.53
CA GLY A 205 10.57 -4.79 -16.27
C GLY A 205 9.79 -3.49 -16.07
N TRP A 206 10.09 -2.71 -15.02
CA TRP A 206 9.42 -1.44 -14.77
C TRP A 206 10.07 -0.29 -15.52
N GLU A 207 9.25 0.67 -15.93
CA GLU A 207 9.67 1.93 -16.54
C GLU A 207 8.92 3.11 -15.90
N ILE A 208 9.52 4.31 -15.93
CA ILE A 208 8.84 5.54 -15.51
C ILE A 208 8.16 6.14 -16.74
N ILE A 209 6.85 6.32 -16.67
CA ILE A 209 6.03 6.87 -17.77
C ILE A 209 5.65 8.33 -17.53
N GLU A 210 5.53 8.76 -16.27
CA GLU A 210 5.34 10.15 -15.89
C GLU A 210 6.20 10.50 -14.66
N MET A 211 6.71 11.73 -14.64
CA MET A 211 7.48 12.27 -13.53
C MET A 211 7.23 13.78 -13.44
N ARG A 212 6.75 14.23 -12.29
CA ARG A 212 6.60 15.64 -11.93
C ARG A 212 7.30 15.94 -10.63
N THR A 213 7.99 17.08 -10.60
CA THR A 213 8.70 17.56 -9.41
C THR A 213 8.40 19.03 -9.24
N GLU A 214 7.71 19.35 -8.17
CA GLU A 214 7.41 20.69 -7.71
C GLU A 214 8.16 20.98 -6.42
N THR A 215 7.98 22.17 -5.84
CA THR A 215 8.71 22.53 -4.62
C THR A 215 8.21 21.73 -3.43
N ASP A 216 6.92 21.45 -3.40
CA ASP A 216 6.20 20.84 -2.30
C ASP A 216 5.59 19.48 -2.66
N GLN A 217 5.71 19.04 -3.93
CA GLN A 217 5.15 17.77 -4.40
C GLN A 217 6.10 17.04 -5.36
N ILE A 218 6.15 15.71 -5.29
CA ILE A 218 6.81 14.83 -6.25
C ILE A 218 5.83 13.73 -6.62
N GLU A 219 5.56 13.56 -7.92
CA GLU A 219 4.66 12.53 -8.47
C GLU A 219 5.45 11.72 -9.50
N ILE A 220 5.43 10.38 -9.38
CA ILE A 220 6.13 9.47 -10.29
C ILE A 220 5.22 8.29 -10.60
N THR A 221 4.92 8.09 -11.88
CA THR A 221 4.14 6.95 -12.36
C THR A 221 5.05 5.93 -13.01
N PHE A 222 5.05 4.72 -12.47
CA PHE A 222 5.75 3.55 -12.95
C PHE A 222 4.78 2.64 -13.73
N SER A 223 5.26 1.97 -14.77
CA SER A 223 4.47 1.01 -15.54
C SER A 223 5.22 -0.29 -15.79
N ASN A 224 4.49 -1.40 -15.74
CA ASN A 224 4.91 -2.72 -16.22
C ASN A 224 3.79 -3.36 -17.06
N GLY A 225 3.54 -2.82 -18.25
CA GLY A 225 2.51 -3.33 -19.15
C GLY A 225 1.13 -2.87 -18.74
N SER A 226 0.33 -3.75 -18.13
CA SER A 226 -1.05 -3.45 -17.67
C SER A 226 -1.11 -3.00 -16.21
N VAL A 227 0.03 -2.95 -15.52
CA VAL A 227 0.12 -2.48 -14.14
C VAL A 227 0.76 -1.10 -14.13
N GLU A 228 0.12 -0.16 -13.47
CA GLU A 228 0.64 1.18 -13.19
C GLU A 228 0.75 1.36 -11.68
N VAL A 229 1.82 2.03 -11.23
CA VAL A 229 2.01 2.37 -9.82
C VAL A 229 2.35 3.85 -9.75
N GLU A 230 1.58 4.61 -9.00
CA GLU A 230 1.84 6.02 -8.73
C GLU A 230 2.49 6.15 -7.36
N PHE A 231 3.57 6.92 -7.29
CA PHE A 231 4.18 7.38 -6.06
C PHE A 231 3.98 8.89 -5.97
N GLU A 232 3.36 9.35 -4.90
CA GLU A 232 3.22 10.76 -4.57
C GLU A 232 3.89 11.04 -3.22
N ALA A 233 4.64 12.15 -3.17
CA ALA A 233 5.14 12.73 -1.94
C ALA A 233 4.77 14.20 -1.91
N GLU A 234 4.09 14.64 -0.86
CA GLU A 234 3.61 16.01 -0.71
C GLU A 234 4.01 16.60 0.65
N ILE A 235 4.24 17.91 0.70
CA ILE A 235 4.34 18.64 1.97
C ILE A 235 3.04 19.39 2.22
N ASP A 236 2.18 18.83 3.06
CA ASP A 236 0.97 19.51 3.55
C ASP A 236 1.16 19.98 5.01
N ASN A 237 0.78 21.22 5.30
CA ASN A 237 0.92 21.84 6.63
C ASN A 237 2.31 21.68 7.29
N GLY A 238 3.37 21.57 6.48
CA GLY A 238 4.75 21.40 6.94
C GLY A 238 5.13 19.97 7.31
N GLN A 239 4.28 19.00 6.99
CA GLN A 239 4.44 17.56 7.22
C GLN A 239 4.60 16.85 5.88
N LEU A 240 5.36 15.76 5.85
CA LEU A 240 5.52 14.94 4.66
C LEU A 240 4.41 13.89 4.62
N ASP A 241 3.58 13.94 3.58
CA ASP A 241 2.60 12.93 3.23
C ASP A 241 3.13 12.06 2.07
N ILE A 242 2.87 10.76 2.12
CA ILE A 242 3.29 9.80 1.09
C ILE A 242 2.11 8.92 0.72
N SER A 243 1.79 8.89 -0.56
CA SER A 243 0.77 8.02 -1.14
C SER A 243 1.38 7.13 -2.23
N ILE A 244 1.01 5.85 -2.23
CA ILE A 244 1.36 4.90 -3.28
C ILE A 244 0.08 4.21 -3.74
N GLU A 245 -0.30 4.41 -4.99
CA GLU A 245 -1.48 3.80 -5.60
C GLU A 245 -1.07 2.77 -6.65
N VAL A 246 -1.70 1.59 -6.65
CA VAL A 246 -1.47 0.53 -7.62
C VAL A 246 -2.73 0.34 -8.46
N ASN A 247 -2.63 0.63 -9.75
CA ASN A 247 -3.72 0.50 -10.71
C ASN A 247 -3.45 -0.64 -11.69
N ASN A 248 -4.39 -1.58 -11.81
CA ASN A 248 -4.34 -2.65 -12.80
C ASN A 248 -5.37 -2.37 -13.91
N ASP A 249 -4.91 -2.18 -15.14
CA ASP A 249 -5.73 -2.00 -16.35
C ASP A 249 -6.41 -3.32 -16.80
N ASN A 250 -6.85 -4.16 -15.86
CA ASN A 250 -7.58 -5.40 -16.17
C ASN A 250 -9.11 -5.22 -16.12
N ASP A 251 -9.60 -4.03 -15.82
CA ASP A 251 -11.02 -3.68 -15.89
C ASP A 251 -11.32 -2.87 -17.17
N ASP A 252 -11.55 -3.55 -18.30
CA ASP A 252 -12.59 -3.24 -19.31
C ASP A 252 -12.34 -3.97 -20.66
N GLU A 253 -12.51 -5.30 -20.69
CA GLU A 253 -12.71 -6.02 -21.97
C GLU A 253 -13.98 -6.90 -21.91
N GLU A 254 -15.09 -6.40 -21.37
CA GLU A 254 -16.40 -7.06 -21.51
C GLU A 254 -17.51 -6.08 -21.92
N SER A 255 -17.45 -5.65 -23.18
CA SER A 255 -18.66 -5.37 -23.95
C SER A 255 -18.52 -5.83 -25.40
N GLY A 256 -18.32 -7.14 -25.55
CA GLY A 256 -18.55 -7.87 -26.78
C GLY A 256 -20.00 -7.78 -27.25
N SER A 257 -20.37 -6.69 -27.93
CA SER A 257 -21.57 -6.68 -28.78
C SER A 257 -21.25 -7.27 -30.16
N SER A 258 -21.01 -8.58 -30.21
CA SER A 258 -21.02 -9.33 -31.47
C SER A 258 -22.45 -9.34 -32.06
N SER A 259 -22.76 -8.30 -32.85
CA SER A 259 -24.00 -8.24 -33.64
C SER A 259 -23.92 -9.22 -34.80
N SER A 260 -24.15 -10.50 -34.53
CA SER A 260 -24.41 -11.53 -35.53
C SER A 260 -25.78 -11.28 -36.15
N SER A 261 -25.83 -10.44 -37.18
CA SER A 261 -27.04 -10.26 -38.00
C SER A 261 -27.18 -11.44 -38.95
N ASN A 262 -27.96 -12.44 -38.53
CA ASN A 262 -28.47 -13.47 -39.42
C ASN A 262 -29.72 -12.92 -40.14
N SER A 263 -29.63 -12.67 -41.45
CA SER A 263 -30.78 -12.53 -42.37
C SER A 263 -30.36 -12.82 -43.81
#